data_AF-A0A0D1ZEX4-F1
#
_entry.id   AF-A0A0D1ZEX4-F1
#
_cell.length_a   1.000
_cell.length_b   1.000
_cell.length_c   1.000
_cell.angle_alpha   90.00
_cell.angle_beta   90.00
_cell.angle_gamma   90.00
#
_symmetry.space_group_name_H-M   'P 1'
#
loop_
_entity.id
_entity.type
_entity.pdbx_description
1 polymer ?
#
loop_
_entity_poly.entity_id
_entity_poly.type
_entity_poly.pdbx_seq_one_letter_code
_entity_poly.pdbx_strand_id
1 'polypeptide(L)'
;MWSRRRRLNFVRGRPHSGITRILSNCDFLPAAYNASPPTSIDLLANTTITASVDSRTATLVSLAGRVDIISTNYKNTLQAGGHVSSVLETPFNFTSNPQPGLKFTVDFPIPVLESGLKIKIARKSSYIELICSVADGADWSSFCSFMYPVLLDADIVTAWNIPYLKLDSLPVLDLRQQERLDWLTTHTSMMFSGSERSLRSNPQLQAPLGERTRVEFKDSLFSLFIHYSGLQGPRASVFGITCPTDGGVHISFFVSSLRLDLSNRTVVLDTAVLPLQDTLIPRIALFLGSLTKNGGFCQIRATEAEMRVWKQVLPGLVERTRNWSHNAECEYLAERRVQLSVEKGQKLLCSCGDGSIPSGFVTSIPNWRKVAKYTVRAAISSCFSAAMFEGGSDSDELEKEARENKAKACLSCGRDTAVNGSGLLNCARCQQAKHYFRECQRTDWKKHKVICRAN
;
A
#
# COMPACT_ATOMS: atom_id res chain seq x y z
N MET A 1 -6.60 19.94 -41.55
CA MET A 1 -6.09 21.14 -40.86
C MET A 1 -7.28 21.87 -40.23
N TRP A 2 -7.11 22.50 -39.06
CA TRP A 2 -8.13 23.01 -38.10
C TRP A 2 -8.44 22.03 -36.95
N SER A 3 -7.56 22.01 -35.93
CA SER A 3 -7.88 21.38 -34.63
C SER A 3 -8.81 22.31 -33.83
N ARG A 4 -10.08 21.93 -33.64
CA ARG A 4 -10.96 22.61 -32.69
C ARG A 4 -10.67 22.08 -31.28
N ARG A 5 -9.93 22.85 -30.46
CA ARG A 5 -9.86 22.62 -29.00
C ARG A 5 -11.23 22.91 -28.39
N ARG A 6 -11.94 21.89 -27.90
CA ARG A 6 -13.11 22.12 -27.02
C ARG A 6 -12.58 22.32 -25.59
N ARG A 7 -12.90 23.46 -24.98
CA ARG A 7 -12.62 23.72 -23.56
C ARG A 7 -13.75 23.10 -22.72
N LEU A 8 -13.42 22.15 -21.87
CA LEU A 8 -14.24 21.78 -20.72
C LEU A 8 -13.65 22.53 -19.52
N ASN A 9 -14.40 23.51 -19.00
CA ASN A 9 -14.01 24.26 -17.80
C ASN A 9 -14.66 23.60 -16.59
N PHE A 10 -13.86 23.11 -15.65
CA PHE A 10 -14.34 22.75 -14.32
C PHE A 10 -14.17 23.96 -13.42
N VAL A 11 -15.27 24.66 -13.12
CA VAL A 11 -15.29 25.79 -12.17
C VAL A 11 -15.83 25.28 -10.83
N ARG A 12 -15.09 25.47 -9.73
CA ARG A 12 -15.63 25.25 -8.39
C ARG A 12 -16.65 26.36 -8.09
N GLY A 13 -17.94 26.08 -8.28
CA GLY A 13 -19.03 26.98 -7.85
C GLY A 13 -20.38 26.73 -8.52
N ARG A 14 -21.27 26.03 -7.80
CA ARG A 14 -22.73 25.84 -7.99
C ARG A 14 -23.24 25.14 -9.27
N PRO A 15 -24.31 24.32 -9.17
CA PRO A 15 -24.74 23.45 -10.26
C PRO A 15 -25.62 24.21 -11.24
N HIS A 16 -25.20 24.26 -12.51
CA HIS A 16 -26.10 24.55 -13.63
C HIS A 16 -26.59 23.22 -14.22
N SER A 17 -27.90 23.00 -14.10
CA SER A 17 -28.63 21.90 -14.69
C SER A 17 -28.63 22.00 -16.21
N GLY A 18 -28.04 21.02 -16.90
CA GLY A 18 -28.18 20.92 -18.34
C GLY A 18 -27.11 20.05 -18.98
N ILE A 19 -27.47 18.79 -19.23
CA ILE A 19 -26.77 17.80 -20.06
C ILE A 19 -25.60 17.11 -19.34
N THR A 20 -25.96 16.16 -18.48
CA THR A 20 -25.04 15.15 -17.92
C THR A 20 -25.62 13.78 -18.24
N ARG A 21 -25.01 13.06 -19.18
CA ARG A 21 -25.15 11.61 -19.28
C ARG A 21 -23.77 11.02 -19.47
N ILE A 22 -23.46 10.10 -18.55
CA ILE A 22 -22.28 9.23 -18.43
C ILE A 22 -21.23 9.73 -17.42
N LEU A 23 -21.06 8.88 -16.39
CA LEU A 23 -20.28 8.97 -15.14
C LEU A 23 -20.94 9.71 -13.97
N SER A 24 -22.03 9.11 -13.44
CA SER A 24 -22.42 9.27 -12.04
C SER A 24 -21.95 8.03 -11.26
N ASN A 25 -20.87 8.17 -10.51
CA ASN A 25 -20.64 7.43 -9.26
C ASN A 25 -19.85 8.39 -8.38
N CYS A 26 -20.36 8.63 -7.17
CA CYS A 26 -19.92 9.59 -6.15
C CYS A 26 -20.59 10.98 -6.20
N ASP A 27 -21.92 11.02 -6.04
CA ASP A 27 -22.57 12.18 -5.40
C ASP A 27 -22.43 12.04 -3.88
N PHE A 28 -21.28 12.47 -3.34
CA PHE A 28 -21.17 12.79 -1.92
C PHE A 28 -21.61 14.24 -1.76
N LEU A 29 -22.85 14.46 -1.30
CA LEU A 29 -23.25 15.73 -0.71
C LEU A 29 -22.77 15.74 0.75
N PRO A 30 -21.74 16.51 1.14
CA PRO A 30 -21.43 16.68 2.54
C PRO A 30 -22.57 17.46 3.21
N ALA A 31 -23.10 16.91 4.31
CA ALA A 31 -23.99 17.62 5.20
C ALA A 31 -23.36 18.97 5.57
N ALA A 32 -24.16 20.04 5.51
CA ALA A 32 -23.72 21.40 5.79
C ALA A 32 -23.11 21.50 7.19
N TYR A 33 -21.79 21.50 7.26
CA TYR A 33 -21.06 21.88 8.47
C TYR A 33 -20.95 23.40 8.44
N ASN A 34 -21.62 24.07 9.37
CA ASN A 34 -21.44 25.49 9.64
C ASN A 34 -20.05 25.71 10.27
N ALA A 35 -19.00 25.59 9.47
CA ALA A 35 -17.68 26.08 9.82
C ALA A 35 -17.63 27.56 9.45
N SER A 36 -17.32 28.41 10.44
CA SER A 36 -16.94 29.81 10.19
C SER A 36 -15.85 29.85 9.12
N PRO A 37 -15.90 30.77 8.15
CA PRO A 37 -14.88 30.84 7.10
C PRO A 37 -13.50 31.05 7.73
N PRO A 38 -12.48 30.29 7.33
CA PRO A 38 -11.13 30.48 7.85
C PRO A 38 -10.68 31.90 7.52
N THR A 39 -10.22 32.60 8.55
CA THR A 39 -9.66 33.95 8.50
C THR A 39 -8.52 33.99 7.49
N SER A 40 -8.73 34.74 6.39
CA SER A 40 -7.78 35.14 5.34
C SER A 40 -6.48 34.33 5.22
N ILE A 41 -6.55 33.17 4.54
CA ILE A 41 -5.38 32.68 3.79
C ILE A 41 -5.38 33.48 2.50
N ASP A 42 -4.33 34.25 2.24
CA ASP A 42 -4.09 34.86 0.93
C ASP A 42 -4.35 33.79 -0.14
N LEU A 43 -5.37 33.95 -0.98
CA LEU A 43 -5.59 33.06 -2.12
C LEU A 43 -4.36 33.20 -3.03
N LEU A 44 -3.39 32.29 -2.86
CA LEU A 44 -2.11 32.36 -3.54
C LEU A 44 -2.30 32.30 -5.06
N ALA A 45 -3.31 31.59 -5.54
CA ALA A 45 -3.63 31.45 -6.96
C ALA A 45 -5.05 30.95 -7.24
N ASN A 46 -5.50 31.12 -8.49
CA ASN A 46 -6.66 30.43 -9.06
C ASN A 46 -6.20 29.31 -10.00
N THR A 47 -6.77 28.11 -9.86
CA THR A 47 -6.42 26.96 -10.70
C THR A 47 -7.53 26.65 -11.71
N THR A 48 -7.17 26.48 -12.98
CA THR A 48 -8.06 26.02 -14.06
C THR A 48 -7.49 24.76 -14.69
N ILE A 49 -8.30 23.70 -14.80
CA ILE A 49 -7.91 22.47 -15.50
C ILE A 49 -8.52 22.47 -16.90
N THR A 50 -7.69 22.24 -17.93
CA THR A 50 -8.12 22.07 -19.32
C THR A 50 -7.75 20.69 -19.83
N ALA A 51 -8.68 20.04 -20.51
CA ALA A 51 -8.50 18.73 -21.12
C ALA A 51 -8.18 18.81 -22.62
N SER A 52 -7.28 17.93 -23.09
CA SER A 52 -7.06 17.68 -24.52
C SER A 52 -7.53 16.28 -24.87
N VAL A 53 -8.42 16.19 -25.85
CA VAL A 53 -9.05 14.93 -26.30
C VAL A 53 -8.57 14.63 -27.72
N ASP A 54 -8.18 13.40 -28.01
CA ASP A 54 -7.95 12.93 -29.38
C ASP A 54 -9.31 12.86 -30.09
N SER A 55 -9.46 13.67 -31.14
CA SER A 55 -10.70 13.76 -31.90
C SER A 55 -11.11 12.48 -32.63
N ARG A 56 -10.18 11.54 -32.86
CA ARG A 56 -10.45 10.29 -33.58
C ARG A 56 -10.94 9.19 -32.65
N THR A 57 -10.31 9.05 -31.49
CA THR A 57 -10.61 8.00 -30.51
C THR A 57 -11.56 8.47 -29.42
N ALA A 58 -11.82 9.78 -29.32
CA ALA A 58 -12.52 10.43 -28.23
C ALA A 58 -11.90 10.15 -26.85
N THR A 59 -10.61 9.77 -26.81
CA THR A 59 -9.89 9.51 -25.56
C THR A 59 -9.21 10.78 -25.07
N LEU A 60 -9.15 10.92 -23.75
CA LEU A 60 -8.44 12.02 -23.11
C LEU A 60 -6.94 11.73 -23.14
N VAL A 61 -6.14 12.65 -23.68
CA VAL A 61 -4.70 12.46 -23.92
C VAL A 61 -3.85 13.22 -22.93
N SER A 62 -4.25 14.46 -22.60
CA SER A 62 -3.50 15.29 -21.68
C SER A 62 -4.38 16.24 -20.90
N LEU A 63 -3.90 16.63 -19.72
CA LEU A 63 -4.47 17.69 -18.90
C LEU A 63 -3.49 18.84 -18.76
N ALA A 64 -4.01 20.05 -18.71
CA ALA A 64 -3.27 21.27 -18.44
C ALA A 64 -3.85 21.96 -17.20
N GLY A 65 -3.10 21.96 -16.10
CA GLY A 65 -3.42 22.70 -14.89
C GLY A 65 -2.76 24.07 -14.94
N ARG A 66 -3.56 25.12 -15.16
CA ARG A 66 -3.12 26.51 -15.15
C ARG A 66 -3.36 27.12 -13.78
N VAL A 67 -2.33 27.71 -13.21
CA VAL A 67 -2.32 28.41 -11.93
C VAL A 67 -2.06 29.90 -12.20
N ASP A 68 -3.11 30.71 -12.09
CA ASP A 68 -3.05 32.17 -12.20
C ASP A 68 -2.71 32.76 -10.85
N ILE A 69 -1.60 33.50 -10.77
CA ILE A 69 -1.02 33.82 -9.47
C ILE A 69 -1.46 35.19 -9.03
N ILE A 70 -2.01 35.25 -7.83
CA ILE A 70 -2.68 36.43 -7.31
C ILE A 70 -1.73 37.21 -6.39
N SER A 71 -0.97 36.50 -5.55
CA SER A 71 -0.03 37.09 -4.59
C SER A 71 1.02 38.01 -5.25
N THR A 72 1.07 39.27 -4.82
CA THR A 72 2.00 40.30 -5.35
C THR A 72 3.46 39.90 -5.21
N ASN A 73 3.83 39.37 -4.04
CA ASN A 73 5.18 38.89 -3.77
C ASN A 73 5.60 37.83 -4.79
N TYR A 74 4.66 36.93 -5.11
CA TYR A 74 4.93 35.89 -6.06
C TYR A 74 5.03 36.39 -7.50
N LYS A 75 4.13 37.29 -7.90
CA LYS A 75 4.20 37.93 -9.22
C LYS A 75 5.57 38.53 -9.45
N ASN A 76 6.11 39.23 -8.44
CA ASN A 76 7.44 39.84 -8.49
C ASN A 76 8.54 38.79 -8.66
N THR A 77 8.54 37.70 -7.87
CA THR A 77 9.52 36.61 -8.02
C THR A 77 9.47 35.98 -9.42
N LEU A 78 8.26 35.70 -9.92
CA LEU A 78 8.09 35.10 -11.24
C LEU A 78 8.53 36.06 -12.36
N GLN A 79 8.26 37.35 -12.22
CA GLN A 79 8.69 38.39 -13.17
C GLN A 79 10.21 38.59 -13.16
N ALA A 80 10.85 38.49 -11.99
CA ALA A 80 12.30 38.61 -11.81
C ALA A 80 13.10 37.40 -12.32
N GLY A 81 12.46 36.39 -12.90
CA GLY A 81 13.16 35.23 -13.46
C GLY A 81 13.25 34.02 -12.53
N GLY A 82 12.52 34.01 -11.40
CA GLY A 82 12.49 32.89 -10.45
C GLY A 82 12.30 31.52 -11.12
N HIS A 83 13.03 30.53 -10.61
CA HIS A 83 13.01 29.15 -11.10
C HIS A 83 11.79 28.41 -10.55
N VAL A 84 11.05 27.73 -11.42
CA VAL A 84 9.90 26.91 -11.02
C VAL A 84 10.26 25.45 -11.23
N SER A 85 10.36 24.68 -10.16
CA SER A 85 10.31 23.22 -10.24
C SER A 85 8.92 22.71 -9.88
N SER A 86 8.55 21.56 -10.45
CA SER A 86 7.35 20.82 -10.07
C SER A 86 7.73 19.37 -9.91
N VAL A 87 7.17 18.72 -8.90
CA VAL A 87 7.37 17.28 -8.63
C VAL A 87 5.99 16.63 -8.51
N LEU A 88 5.83 15.46 -9.12
CA LEU A 88 4.63 14.64 -8.96
C LEU A 88 4.67 13.98 -7.57
N GLU A 89 3.75 14.35 -6.67
CA GLU A 89 3.70 13.77 -5.32
C GLU A 89 2.84 12.50 -5.30
N THR A 90 1.71 12.54 -6.00
CA THR A 90 0.83 11.41 -6.26
C THR A 90 0.44 11.42 -7.72
N PRO A 91 -0.13 10.33 -8.29
CA PRO A 91 -0.62 10.34 -9.66
C PRO A 91 -1.65 11.44 -9.95
N PHE A 92 -2.21 12.10 -8.92
CA PHE A 92 -3.25 13.11 -9.05
C PHE A 92 -2.76 14.53 -8.77
N ASN A 93 -1.52 14.75 -8.30
CA ASN A 93 -1.11 16.10 -7.93
C ASN A 93 0.37 16.39 -8.14
N PHE A 94 0.63 17.63 -8.55
CA PHE A 94 1.97 18.21 -8.60
C PHE A 94 2.13 19.26 -7.52
N THR A 95 3.25 19.22 -6.81
CA THR A 95 3.68 20.34 -5.96
C THR A 95 4.74 21.14 -6.69
N SER A 96 4.47 22.43 -6.87
CA SER A 96 5.37 23.37 -7.52
C SER A 96 6.07 24.26 -6.49
N ASN A 97 7.40 24.33 -6.61
CA ASN A 97 8.30 25.11 -5.77
C ASN A 97 8.99 26.20 -6.61
N PRO A 98 8.43 27.40 -6.60
CA PRO A 98 9.00 28.52 -7.33
C PRO A 98 10.07 29.35 -6.58
N GLN A 99 10.13 29.20 -5.26
CA GLN A 99 11.22 29.66 -4.42
C GLN A 99 11.21 28.89 -3.09
N PRO A 100 12.32 28.84 -2.34
CA PRO A 100 12.34 28.25 -1.00
C PRO A 100 11.26 28.87 -0.10
N GLY A 101 10.43 28.03 0.53
CA GLY A 101 9.40 28.46 1.48
C GLY A 101 8.01 28.76 0.91
N LEU A 102 7.82 28.75 -0.42
CA LEU A 102 6.51 28.91 -1.04
C LEU A 102 6.17 27.70 -1.91
N LYS A 103 5.01 27.08 -1.67
CA LYS A 103 4.53 25.90 -2.39
C LYS A 103 3.09 26.11 -2.84
N PHE A 104 2.76 25.65 -4.04
CA PHE A 104 1.37 25.46 -4.45
C PHE A 104 1.19 24.06 -5.04
N THR A 105 -0.02 23.54 -4.91
CA THR A 105 -0.39 22.21 -5.41
C THR A 105 -1.39 22.34 -6.54
N VAL A 106 -1.20 21.55 -7.59
CA VAL A 106 -2.13 21.44 -8.72
C VAL A 106 -2.72 20.04 -8.71
N ASP A 107 -4.02 19.96 -8.39
CA ASP A 107 -4.76 18.71 -8.36
C ASP A 107 -5.42 18.43 -9.71
N PHE A 108 -5.23 17.21 -10.21
CA PHE A 108 -5.81 16.68 -11.43
C PHE A 108 -6.92 15.69 -11.08
N PRO A 109 -8.05 15.69 -11.81
CA PRO A 109 -9.20 14.83 -11.52
C PRO A 109 -8.97 13.34 -11.87
N ILE A 110 -7.88 13.03 -12.57
CA ILE A 110 -7.51 11.69 -13.02
C ILE A 110 -5.99 11.53 -12.96
N PRO A 111 -5.48 10.29 -12.93
CA PRO A 111 -4.05 10.04 -12.92
C PRO A 111 -3.33 10.67 -14.12
N VAL A 112 -2.19 11.29 -13.85
CA VAL A 112 -1.29 11.89 -14.84
C VAL A 112 0.12 11.34 -14.66
N LEU A 113 0.90 11.40 -15.74
CA LEU A 113 2.28 10.97 -15.75
C LEU A 113 3.24 12.15 -15.56
N GLU A 114 4.30 11.92 -14.80
CA GLU A 114 5.44 12.84 -14.76
C GLU A 114 6.23 12.79 -16.07
N SER A 115 6.33 11.61 -16.69
CA SER A 115 6.90 11.44 -18.03
C SER A 115 6.02 12.15 -19.06
N GLY A 116 6.47 13.34 -19.48
CA GLY A 116 5.72 14.20 -20.40
C GLY A 116 5.25 15.52 -19.77
N LEU A 117 5.56 15.78 -18.49
CA LEU A 117 5.33 17.07 -17.86
C LEU A 117 6.00 18.19 -18.67
N LYS A 118 5.21 19.19 -19.07
CA LYS A 118 5.69 20.44 -19.65
C LYS A 118 5.23 21.58 -18.77
N ILE A 119 6.19 22.33 -18.24
CA ILE A 119 5.94 23.53 -17.45
C ILE A 119 6.04 24.74 -18.37
N LYS A 120 4.94 25.49 -18.52
CA LYS A 120 4.98 26.82 -19.14
C LYS A 120 4.88 27.89 -18.09
N ILE A 121 5.77 28.88 -18.20
CA ILE A 121 5.85 30.00 -17.27
C ILE A 121 5.60 31.28 -18.05
N ALA A 122 4.50 31.95 -17.77
CA ALA A 122 4.20 33.25 -18.36
C ALA A 122 4.48 34.34 -17.33
N ARG A 123 5.69 34.91 -17.39
CA ARG A 123 6.20 35.84 -16.37
C ARG A 123 5.42 37.17 -16.35
N LYS A 124 5.13 37.75 -17.53
CA LYS A 124 4.40 39.03 -17.65
C LYS A 124 2.95 38.95 -17.15
N SER A 125 2.24 37.88 -17.50
CA SER A 125 0.85 37.64 -17.10
C SER A 125 0.72 36.79 -15.83
N SER A 126 1.84 36.52 -15.17
CA SER A 126 1.99 35.81 -13.90
C SER A 126 1.16 34.53 -13.74
N TYR A 127 1.28 33.59 -14.68
CA TYR A 127 0.69 32.26 -14.55
C TYR A 127 1.70 31.15 -14.85
N ILE A 128 1.43 29.98 -14.28
CA ILE A 128 2.15 28.73 -14.54
C ILE A 128 1.15 27.72 -15.10
N GLU A 129 1.53 26.98 -16.13
CA GLU A 129 0.69 25.93 -16.71
C GLU A 129 1.49 24.62 -16.71
N LEU A 130 0.99 23.62 -16.00
CA LEU A 130 1.52 22.26 -15.96
C LEU A 130 0.72 21.41 -16.94
N ILE A 131 1.38 20.89 -17.98
CA ILE A 131 0.74 20.06 -19.01
C ILE A 131 1.29 18.64 -18.89
N CYS A 132 0.41 17.68 -18.63
CA CYS A 132 0.79 16.31 -18.31
C CYS A 132 -0.01 15.34 -19.19
N SER A 133 0.59 14.22 -19.56
CA SER A 133 -0.12 13.11 -20.20
C SER A 133 -1.04 12.45 -19.18
N VAL A 134 -2.22 12.02 -19.63
CA VAL A 134 -3.12 11.20 -18.80
C VAL A 134 -2.56 9.78 -18.74
N ALA A 135 -2.55 9.20 -17.55
CA ALA A 135 -2.12 7.81 -17.39
C ALA A 135 -3.23 6.86 -17.83
N ASP A 136 -2.87 5.78 -18.51
CA ASP A 136 -3.79 4.74 -18.96
C ASP A 136 -3.73 3.46 -18.11
N GLY A 137 -4.42 2.41 -18.55
CA GLY A 137 -4.46 1.12 -17.88
C GLY A 137 -3.09 0.46 -17.71
N ALA A 138 -2.19 0.61 -18.69
CA ALA A 138 -0.84 0.04 -18.63
C ALA A 138 0.04 0.79 -17.61
N ASP A 139 -0.18 2.10 -17.48
CA ASP A 139 0.56 2.95 -16.55
C ASP A 139 0.22 2.69 -15.08
N TRP A 140 -0.95 2.14 -14.75
CA TRP A 140 -1.33 1.82 -13.37
C TRP A 140 -0.35 0.88 -12.67
N SER A 141 0.28 0.00 -13.44
CA SER A 141 1.35 -0.87 -12.96
C SER A 141 2.52 -0.05 -12.38
N SER A 142 2.82 1.13 -12.93
CA SER A 142 3.91 2.01 -12.50
C SER A 142 3.62 2.79 -11.20
N PHE A 143 2.35 2.96 -10.82
CA PHE A 143 1.95 3.66 -9.60
C PHE A 143 1.88 2.74 -8.37
N CYS A 144 2.91 1.91 -8.14
CA CYS A 144 2.93 0.97 -7.01
C CYS A 144 2.70 1.64 -5.65
N SER A 145 3.10 2.91 -5.55
CA SER A 145 2.96 3.74 -4.37
C SER A 145 1.54 4.18 -4.04
N PHE A 146 0.57 3.96 -4.93
CA PHE A 146 -0.80 4.44 -4.80
C PHE A 146 -1.82 3.29 -4.67
N MET A 147 -1.52 2.28 -3.84
CA MET A 147 -2.43 1.15 -3.61
C MET A 147 -3.50 1.45 -2.55
N TYR A 148 -3.09 1.91 -1.36
CA TYR A 148 -3.99 2.30 -0.27
C TYR A 148 -3.65 3.70 0.26
N PRO A 149 -3.82 4.74 -0.58
CA PRO A 149 -3.43 6.10 -0.22
C PRO A 149 -4.25 6.60 0.97
N VAL A 150 -3.56 7.30 1.87
CA VAL A 150 -4.15 8.08 2.94
C VAL A 150 -3.95 9.55 2.59
N LEU A 151 -5.05 10.27 2.50
CA LEU A 151 -5.06 11.68 2.18
C LEU A 151 -5.12 12.53 3.44
N LEU A 152 -4.50 13.69 3.34
CA LEU A 152 -4.68 14.78 4.29
C LEU A 152 -5.50 15.87 3.60
N ASP A 153 -6.78 15.98 3.97
CA ASP A 153 -7.66 17.05 3.52
C ASP A 153 -7.86 18.05 4.67
N ALA A 154 -7.34 19.27 4.49
CA ALA A 154 -7.13 20.23 5.57
C ALA A 154 -6.38 19.58 6.76
N ASP A 155 -7.07 19.26 7.85
CA ASP A 155 -6.51 18.61 9.04
C ASP A 155 -7.12 17.22 9.29
N ILE A 156 -7.81 16.67 8.28
CA ILE A 156 -8.49 15.38 8.35
C ILE A 156 -7.69 14.33 7.60
N VAL A 157 -7.18 13.36 8.35
CA VAL A 157 -6.52 12.15 7.81
C VAL A 157 -7.59 11.14 7.39
N THR A 158 -7.63 10.83 6.09
CA THR A 158 -8.67 10.01 5.47
C THR A 158 -8.07 8.90 4.63
N ALA A 159 -8.41 7.64 4.93
CA ALA A 159 -8.12 6.53 4.04
C ALA A 159 -8.99 6.65 2.77
N TRP A 160 -8.38 6.74 1.58
CA TRP A 160 -9.14 7.03 0.35
C TRP A 160 -9.99 5.84 -0.09
N ASN A 161 -9.34 4.72 -0.37
CA ASN A 161 -9.94 3.59 -1.09
C ASN A 161 -10.00 2.30 -0.26
N ILE A 162 -9.70 2.38 1.04
CA ILE A 162 -9.76 1.24 1.95
C ILE A 162 -10.81 1.50 3.05
N PRO A 163 -11.89 0.71 3.13
CA PRO A 163 -12.95 0.93 4.11
C PRO A 163 -12.48 0.73 5.55
N TYR A 164 -12.99 1.59 6.45
CA TYR A 164 -12.83 1.44 7.88
C TYR A 164 -13.49 0.16 8.39
N LEU A 165 -12.83 -0.54 9.32
CA LEU A 165 -13.32 -1.77 9.93
C LEU A 165 -13.38 -1.64 11.44
N LYS A 166 -14.56 -1.92 12.00
CA LYS A 166 -14.73 -2.16 13.44
C LYS A 166 -14.35 -3.59 13.78
N LEU A 167 -13.05 -3.86 13.84
CA LEU A 167 -12.50 -5.22 14.00
C LEU A 167 -13.09 -5.99 15.18
N ASP A 168 -13.41 -5.31 16.29
CA ASP A 168 -13.99 -5.96 17.49
C ASP A 168 -15.40 -6.54 17.27
N SER A 169 -16.10 -6.09 16.23
CA SER A 169 -17.39 -6.65 15.83
C SER A 169 -17.30 -7.78 14.80
N LEU A 170 -16.11 -8.04 14.23
CA LEU A 170 -15.94 -9.08 13.23
C LEU A 170 -15.70 -10.44 13.89
N PRO A 171 -16.38 -11.52 13.42
CA PRO A 171 -16.18 -12.87 13.94
C PRO A 171 -14.72 -13.33 13.77
N VAL A 172 -14.17 -13.94 14.81
CA VAL A 172 -12.84 -14.58 14.75
C VAL A 172 -12.98 -15.96 14.13
N LEU A 173 -12.15 -16.25 13.13
CA LEU A 173 -12.09 -17.56 12.48
C LEU A 173 -11.37 -18.58 13.39
N ASP A 174 -11.97 -19.75 13.58
CA ASP A 174 -11.35 -20.84 14.33
C ASP A 174 -10.29 -21.55 13.49
N LEU A 175 -9.04 -21.50 13.96
CA LEU A 175 -7.88 -22.07 13.27
C LEU A 175 -7.52 -23.50 13.72
N ARG A 176 -8.34 -24.12 14.58
CA ARG A 176 -8.08 -25.48 15.11
C ARG A 176 -8.34 -26.57 14.07
N GLN A 177 -9.33 -26.38 13.20
CA GLN A 177 -9.76 -27.38 12.20
C GLN A 177 -9.20 -27.02 10.81
N GLN A 178 -7.91 -27.28 10.60
CA GLN A 178 -7.19 -26.84 9.39
C GLN A 178 -7.81 -27.36 8.08
N GLU A 179 -8.34 -28.58 8.08
CA GLU A 179 -9.01 -29.18 6.92
C GLU A 179 -10.33 -28.50 6.52
N ARG A 180 -10.90 -27.64 7.37
CA ARG A 180 -12.02 -26.75 7.00
C ARG A 180 -11.57 -25.40 6.44
N LEU A 181 -10.27 -25.14 6.40
CA LEU A 181 -9.69 -23.86 5.99
C LEU A 181 -9.04 -23.93 4.61
N ASP A 182 -9.15 -25.04 3.88
CA ASP A 182 -8.55 -25.18 2.54
C ASP A 182 -9.01 -24.06 1.59
N TRP A 183 -10.26 -23.61 1.71
CA TRP A 183 -10.82 -22.47 0.97
C TRP A 183 -9.99 -21.18 1.14
N LEU A 184 -9.32 -20.99 2.27
CA LEU A 184 -8.52 -19.78 2.53
C LEU A 184 -7.32 -19.71 1.59
N THR A 185 -6.74 -20.85 1.20
CA THR A 185 -5.67 -20.89 0.20
C THR A 185 -6.19 -20.40 -1.14
N THR A 186 -7.33 -20.94 -1.59
CA THR A 186 -7.98 -20.50 -2.84
C THR A 186 -8.35 -19.01 -2.78
N HIS A 187 -8.98 -18.57 -1.69
CA HIS A 187 -9.41 -17.19 -1.48
C HIS A 187 -8.23 -16.20 -1.50
N THR A 188 -7.10 -16.56 -0.90
CA THR A 188 -5.90 -15.70 -0.92
C THR A 188 -5.18 -15.76 -2.26
N SER A 189 -5.20 -16.89 -2.99
CA SER A 189 -4.71 -16.96 -4.37
C SER A 189 -5.53 -16.09 -5.35
N MET A 190 -6.80 -15.83 -5.06
CA MET A 190 -7.63 -14.93 -5.87
C MET A 190 -7.19 -13.45 -5.82
N MET A 191 -6.20 -13.09 -4.98
CA MET A 191 -5.59 -11.75 -5.02
C MET A 191 -4.89 -11.47 -6.35
N PHE A 192 -4.42 -12.51 -7.04
CA PHE A 192 -3.59 -12.39 -8.23
C PHE A 192 -4.45 -12.44 -9.51
N SER A 193 -4.22 -11.47 -10.39
CA SER A 193 -4.73 -11.47 -11.76
C SER A 193 -4.21 -12.64 -12.58
N GLY A 194 -4.76 -12.85 -13.79
CA GLY A 194 -4.19 -13.81 -14.74
C GLY A 194 -2.75 -13.45 -15.16
N SER A 195 -2.45 -12.17 -15.36
CA SER A 195 -1.09 -11.71 -15.71
C SER A 195 -0.13 -11.88 -14.53
N GLU A 196 -0.57 -11.49 -13.33
CA GLU A 196 0.18 -11.63 -12.09
C GLU A 196 0.46 -13.10 -11.76
N ARG A 197 -0.52 -14.01 -11.98
CA ARG A 197 -0.32 -15.46 -11.84
C ARG A 197 0.71 -16.01 -12.82
N SER A 198 0.67 -15.55 -14.08
CA SER A 198 1.66 -15.93 -15.09
C SER A 198 3.05 -15.47 -14.68
N LEU A 199 3.19 -14.22 -14.21
CA LEU A 199 4.45 -13.64 -13.75
C LEU A 199 4.98 -14.33 -12.48
N ARG A 200 4.09 -14.65 -11.54
CA ARG A 200 4.40 -15.41 -10.33
C ARG A 200 4.91 -16.81 -10.65
N SER A 201 4.25 -17.51 -11.59
CA SER A 201 4.63 -18.86 -12.02
C SER A 201 5.91 -18.89 -12.84
N ASN A 202 6.17 -17.84 -13.60
CA ASN A 202 7.39 -17.68 -14.39
C ASN A 202 8.02 -16.30 -14.14
N PRO A 203 8.89 -16.18 -13.11
CA PRO A 203 9.60 -14.95 -12.79
C PRO A 203 10.59 -14.47 -13.86
N GLN A 204 10.72 -15.12 -15.02
CA GLN A 204 11.52 -14.63 -16.14
C GLN A 204 10.68 -13.88 -17.18
N LEU A 205 9.35 -13.87 -17.05
CA LEU A 205 8.49 -13.08 -17.92
C LEU A 205 8.82 -11.60 -17.79
N GLN A 206 8.83 -10.91 -18.93
CA GLN A 206 8.99 -9.47 -18.98
C GLN A 206 7.72 -8.82 -18.43
N ALA A 207 7.89 -7.95 -17.44
CA ALA A 207 6.84 -7.15 -16.86
C ALA A 207 7.43 -5.81 -16.40
N PRO A 208 6.66 -4.72 -16.39
CA PRO A 208 7.06 -3.48 -15.74
C PRO A 208 7.46 -3.75 -14.29
N LEU A 209 8.48 -3.03 -13.80
CA LEU A 209 8.96 -3.16 -12.42
C LEU A 209 7.79 -3.10 -11.43
N GLY A 210 6.83 -2.21 -11.70
CA GLY A 210 5.73 -2.02 -10.79
C GLY A 210 4.70 -3.14 -10.74
N GLU A 211 4.43 -3.83 -11.85
CA GLU A 211 3.61 -5.05 -11.85
C GLU A 211 4.31 -6.14 -11.03
N ARG A 212 5.62 -6.33 -11.24
CA ARG A 212 6.41 -7.28 -10.45
C ARG A 212 6.39 -6.96 -8.96
N THR A 213 6.56 -5.69 -8.57
CA THR A 213 6.51 -5.28 -7.17
C THR A 213 5.13 -5.52 -6.55
N ARG A 214 4.03 -5.37 -7.31
CA ARG A 214 2.69 -5.70 -6.81
C ARG A 214 2.51 -7.21 -6.59
N VAL A 215 3.03 -8.06 -7.49
CA VAL A 215 3.05 -9.51 -7.31
C VAL A 215 3.82 -9.89 -6.04
N GLU A 216 5.04 -9.37 -5.88
CA GLU A 216 5.89 -9.61 -4.70
C GLU A 216 5.17 -9.20 -3.40
N PHE A 217 4.52 -8.04 -3.38
CA PHE A 217 3.74 -7.57 -2.24
C PHE A 217 2.56 -8.49 -1.92
N LYS A 218 1.81 -8.92 -2.94
CA LYS A 218 0.69 -9.87 -2.78
C LYS A 218 1.17 -11.25 -2.32
N ASP A 219 2.35 -11.69 -2.73
CA ASP A 219 2.98 -12.92 -2.23
C ASP A 219 3.36 -12.82 -0.75
N SER A 220 3.83 -11.66 -0.31
CA SER A 220 4.05 -11.40 1.11
C SER A 220 2.74 -11.40 1.90
N LEU A 221 1.65 -10.82 1.37
CA LEU A 221 0.32 -10.93 1.97
C LEU A 221 -0.14 -12.39 2.06
N PHE A 222 -0.04 -13.14 0.96
CA PHE A 222 -0.37 -14.56 0.91
C PHE A 222 0.37 -15.33 2.01
N SER A 223 1.68 -15.09 2.13
CA SER A 223 2.53 -15.70 3.16
C SER A 223 2.05 -15.40 4.59
N LEU A 224 1.64 -14.16 4.88
CA LEU A 224 1.07 -13.81 6.20
C LEU A 224 -0.17 -14.64 6.53
N PHE A 225 -1.14 -14.73 5.61
CA PHE A 225 -2.39 -15.46 5.82
C PHE A 225 -2.17 -16.96 6.00
N ILE A 226 -1.36 -17.56 5.12
CA ILE A 226 -1.15 -19.00 5.10
C ILE A 226 -0.35 -19.46 6.32
N HIS A 227 0.70 -18.72 6.71
CA HIS A 227 1.47 -19.06 7.91
C HIS A 227 0.70 -18.78 9.19
N TYR A 228 -0.14 -17.74 9.23
CA TYR A 228 -0.95 -17.47 10.42
C TYR A 228 -2.03 -18.53 10.66
N SER A 229 -2.67 -19.00 9.58
CA SER A 229 -3.65 -20.10 9.62
C SER A 229 -3.01 -21.47 9.87
N GLY A 230 -1.73 -21.63 9.51
CA GLY A 230 -1.01 -22.90 9.63
C GLY A 230 -1.38 -23.90 8.52
N LEU A 231 -1.95 -23.42 7.42
CA LEU A 231 -2.28 -24.25 6.24
C LEU A 231 -1.03 -24.74 5.50
N GLN A 232 0.07 -23.98 5.58
CA GLN A 232 1.37 -24.40 5.07
C GLN A 232 2.48 -24.05 6.07
N GLY A 233 3.32 -25.05 6.35
CA GLY A 233 4.45 -24.94 7.27
C GLY A 233 4.07 -24.70 8.74
N PRO A 234 5.05 -24.34 9.59
CA PRO A 234 4.79 -24.01 10.99
C PRO A 234 3.91 -22.77 11.10
N ARG A 235 2.89 -22.85 11.96
CA ARG A 235 2.06 -21.70 12.29
C ARG A 235 2.90 -20.60 12.94
N ALA A 236 2.75 -19.37 12.46
CA ALA A 236 3.41 -18.19 12.99
C ALA A 236 2.40 -17.12 13.40
N SER A 237 2.67 -16.40 14.49
CA SER A 237 1.88 -15.23 14.92
C SER A 237 2.70 -13.94 14.95
N VAL A 238 4.01 -14.05 14.78
CA VAL A 238 4.92 -12.92 14.70
C VAL A 238 5.63 -12.97 13.37
N PHE A 239 5.54 -11.87 12.62
CA PHE A 239 6.18 -11.73 11.32
C PHE A 239 7.11 -10.53 11.31
N GLY A 240 8.17 -10.61 10.52
CA GLY A 240 9.06 -9.49 10.22
C GLY A 240 9.26 -9.35 8.72
N ILE A 241 9.03 -8.17 8.18
CA ILE A 241 9.42 -7.84 6.81
C ILE A 241 10.88 -7.40 6.84
N THR A 242 11.71 -8.08 6.06
CA THR A 242 13.16 -7.88 5.99
C THR A 242 13.54 -7.49 4.57
N CYS A 243 14.54 -6.62 4.42
CA CYS A 243 15.10 -6.27 3.11
C CYS A 243 16.57 -6.74 3.11
N PRO A 244 16.97 -7.74 2.30
CA PRO A 244 18.34 -8.27 2.35
C PRO A 244 19.43 -7.25 2.01
N THR A 245 19.15 -6.30 1.11
CA THR A 245 20.10 -5.26 0.69
C THR A 245 20.30 -4.21 1.79
N ASP A 246 19.24 -3.82 2.48
CA ASP A 246 19.30 -2.86 3.58
C ASP A 246 19.68 -3.52 4.91
N GLY A 247 19.47 -4.82 5.05
CA GLY A 247 19.70 -5.60 6.24
C GLY A 247 18.66 -5.39 7.34
N GLY A 248 18.38 -6.46 8.09
CA GLY A 248 17.51 -6.43 9.26
C GLY A 248 16.02 -6.45 8.97
N VAL A 249 15.22 -6.31 10.04
CA VAL A 249 13.76 -6.25 10.01
C VAL A 249 13.36 -4.77 10.03
N HIS A 250 12.45 -4.37 9.14
CA HIS A 250 11.96 -2.98 9.07
C HIS A 250 10.59 -2.82 9.72
N ILE A 251 9.73 -3.84 9.60
CA ILE A 251 8.37 -3.82 10.15
C ILE A 251 8.11 -5.17 10.81
N SER A 252 7.65 -5.15 12.05
CA SER A 252 7.19 -6.36 12.76
C SER A 252 5.68 -6.35 12.90
N PHE A 253 5.06 -7.50 12.63
CA PHE A 253 3.63 -7.74 12.76
C PHE A 253 3.38 -8.76 13.86
N PHE A 254 2.50 -8.44 14.81
CA PHE A 254 2.05 -9.33 15.88
C PHE A 254 0.56 -9.60 15.66
N VAL A 255 0.26 -10.72 15.02
CA VAL A 255 -1.10 -11.06 14.60
C VAL A 255 -1.84 -11.69 15.77
N SER A 256 -2.94 -11.07 16.17
CA SER A 256 -3.81 -11.55 17.26
C SER A 256 -4.82 -12.58 16.76
N SER A 257 -5.54 -12.26 15.69
CA SER A 257 -6.63 -13.09 15.15
C SER A 257 -6.78 -12.95 13.63
N LEU A 258 -7.36 -13.97 13.00
CA LEU A 258 -7.89 -13.91 11.64
C LEU A 258 -9.40 -13.72 11.76
N ARG A 259 -9.95 -12.66 11.18
CA ARG A 259 -11.38 -12.32 11.30
C ARG A 259 -12.08 -12.36 9.94
N LEU A 260 -13.39 -12.60 9.97
CA LEU A 260 -14.26 -12.54 8.80
C LEU A 260 -14.74 -11.11 8.57
N ASP A 261 -14.29 -10.49 7.49
CA ASP A 261 -14.84 -9.24 6.97
C ASP A 261 -16.08 -9.57 6.12
N LEU A 262 -17.22 -9.64 6.79
CA LEU A 262 -18.49 -10.06 6.18
C LEU A 262 -18.95 -9.10 5.08
N SER A 263 -18.75 -7.80 5.27
CA SER A 263 -19.18 -6.77 4.31
C SER A 263 -18.42 -6.87 2.99
N ASN A 264 -17.11 -7.16 3.07
CA ASN A 264 -16.27 -7.31 1.88
C ASN A 264 -16.07 -8.78 1.46
N ARG A 265 -16.76 -9.72 2.10
CA ARG A 265 -16.70 -11.18 1.82
C ARG A 265 -15.26 -11.71 1.78
N THR A 266 -14.45 -11.27 2.74
CA THR A 266 -13.03 -11.64 2.82
C THR A 266 -12.60 -11.87 4.26
N VAL A 267 -11.30 -12.07 4.46
CA VAL A 267 -10.67 -12.22 5.75
C VAL A 267 -9.71 -11.06 6.01
N VAL A 268 -9.48 -10.78 7.28
CA VAL A 268 -8.58 -9.72 7.73
C VAL A 268 -7.76 -10.18 8.93
N LEU A 269 -6.46 -9.92 8.92
CA LEU A 269 -5.59 -10.16 10.08
C LEU A 269 -5.67 -8.95 11.01
N ASP A 270 -6.17 -9.18 12.22
CA ASP A 270 -6.18 -8.20 13.30
C ASP A 270 -4.80 -8.19 13.95
N THR A 271 -4.03 -7.13 13.69
CA THR A 271 -2.58 -7.12 13.88
C THR A 271 -2.12 -5.90 14.66
N ALA A 272 -1.13 -6.07 15.53
CA ALA A 272 -0.38 -4.97 16.11
C ALA A 272 0.91 -4.80 15.29
N VAL A 273 1.19 -3.59 14.86
CA VAL A 273 2.32 -3.27 13.98
C VAL A 273 3.36 -2.48 14.76
N LEU A 274 4.62 -2.84 14.56
CA LEU A 274 5.79 -2.14 15.10
C LEU A 274 6.74 -1.78 13.95
N PRO A 275 6.68 -0.55 13.41
CA PRO A 275 7.71 -0.02 12.55
C PRO A 275 9.02 0.14 13.32
N LEU A 276 10.12 -0.42 12.81
CA LEU A 276 11.43 -0.36 13.45
C LEU A 276 12.21 0.86 12.94
N GLN A 277 12.37 1.83 13.82
CA GLN A 277 13.14 3.06 13.59
C GLN A 277 14.40 3.09 14.47
N ASP A 278 15.44 3.80 14.03
CA ASP A 278 16.77 3.77 14.64
C ASP A 278 16.76 4.25 16.09
N THR A 279 15.88 5.21 16.42
CA THR A 279 15.71 5.75 17.77
C THR A 279 15.04 4.77 18.73
N LEU A 280 14.27 3.80 18.20
CA LEU A 280 13.51 2.83 18.97
C LEU A 280 14.29 1.53 19.19
N ILE A 281 15.01 1.05 18.17
CA ILE A 281 15.71 -0.24 18.19
C ILE A 281 16.55 -0.44 19.46
N PRO A 282 17.41 0.51 19.90
CA PRO A 282 18.20 0.35 21.13
C PRO A 282 17.36 0.12 22.39
N ARG A 283 16.16 0.72 22.45
CA ARG A 283 15.26 0.64 23.62
C ARG A 283 14.57 -0.73 23.73
N ILE A 284 14.44 -1.45 22.62
CA ILE A 284 13.73 -2.74 22.54
C ILE A 284 14.62 -3.89 22.09
N ALA A 285 15.94 -3.69 21.99
CA ALA A 285 16.90 -4.67 21.45
C ALA A 285 16.82 -6.03 22.16
N LEU A 286 16.70 -6.05 23.49
CA LEU A 286 16.55 -7.28 24.27
C LEU A 286 15.27 -8.04 23.91
N PHE A 287 14.17 -7.31 23.66
CA PHE A 287 12.91 -7.92 23.24
C PHE A 287 13.04 -8.52 21.83
N LEU A 288 13.60 -7.77 20.87
CA LEU A 288 13.83 -8.25 19.51
C LEU A 288 14.74 -9.49 19.49
N GLY A 289 15.82 -9.50 20.28
CA GLY A 289 16.71 -10.65 20.42
C GLY A 289 16.06 -11.88 21.06
N SER A 290 14.98 -11.71 21.83
CA SER A 290 14.20 -12.83 22.39
C SER A 290 13.23 -13.44 21.37
N LEU A 291 12.67 -12.63 20.47
CA LEU A 291 11.74 -13.09 19.43
C LEU A 291 12.42 -14.06 18.47
N THR A 292 13.65 -13.76 18.06
CA THR A 292 14.41 -14.58 17.10
C THR A 292 14.82 -15.93 17.68
N LYS A 293 15.04 -16.03 18.99
CA LYS A 293 15.45 -17.27 19.68
C LYS A 293 14.31 -18.25 19.90
N ASN A 294 13.07 -17.76 20.02
CA ASN A 294 11.92 -18.59 20.40
C ASN A 294 11.24 -19.32 19.23
N GLY A 295 11.76 -19.20 18.01
CA GLY A 295 11.30 -19.97 16.84
C GLY A 295 9.91 -19.61 16.30
N GLY A 296 9.19 -18.68 16.94
CA GLY A 296 7.87 -18.20 16.52
C GLY A 296 7.90 -16.96 15.61
N PHE A 297 9.09 -16.53 15.19
CA PHE A 297 9.31 -15.34 14.36
C PHE A 297 9.51 -15.72 12.90
N CYS A 298 8.52 -15.45 12.06
CA CYS A 298 8.57 -15.71 10.62
C CYS A 298 9.09 -14.49 9.86
N GLN A 299 10.18 -14.63 9.12
CA GLN A 299 10.74 -13.55 8.30
C GLN A 299 10.29 -13.66 6.84
N ILE A 300 9.60 -12.63 6.38
CA ILE A 300 9.27 -12.42 4.97
C ILE A 300 10.38 -11.52 4.41
N ARG A 301 11.05 -11.93 3.33
CA ARG A 301 12.10 -11.11 2.71
C ARG A 301 11.47 -10.43 1.51
N ALA A 302 11.52 -9.12 1.54
CA ALA A 302 11.04 -8.25 0.51
C ALA A 302 12.21 -7.71 -0.32
N THR A 303 11.95 -7.39 -1.59
CA THR A 303 12.85 -6.53 -2.38
C THR A 303 12.83 -5.10 -1.85
N GLU A 304 13.75 -4.25 -2.28
CA GLU A 304 13.73 -2.83 -1.90
C GLU A 304 12.43 -2.15 -2.37
N ALA A 305 11.99 -2.46 -3.60
CA ALA A 305 10.75 -1.95 -4.16
C ALA A 305 9.53 -2.42 -3.37
N GLU A 306 9.47 -3.71 -3.02
CA GLU A 306 8.38 -4.26 -2.22
C GLU A 306 8.37 -3.68 -0.79
N MET A 307 9.54 -3.49 -0.17
CA MET A 307 9.66 -2.85 1.14
C MET A 307 9.12 -1.40 1.10
N ARG A 308 9.36 -0.67 0.02
CA ARG A 308 8.81 0.69 -0.18
C ARG A 308 7.28 0.64 -0.27
N VAL A 309 6.71 -0.33 -0.99
CA VAL A 309 5.25 -0.56 -1.03
C VAL A 309 4.70 -0.88 0.35
N TRP A 310 5.33 -1.79 1.12
CA TRP A 310 4.94 -2.11 2.49
C TRP A 310 4.83 -0.86 3.37
N LYS A 311 5.82 0.03 3.28
CA LYS A 311 5.82 1.31 4.01
C LYS A 311 4.71 2.25 3.53
N GLN A 312 4.42 2.29 2.24
CA GLN A 312 3.37 3.15 1.66
C GLN A 312 1.95 2.69 1.97
N VAL A 313 1.70 1.38 2.02
CA VAL A 313 0.36 0.85 2.33
C VAL A 313 0.03 0.87 3.81
N LEU A 314 1.05 0.83 4.67
CA LEU A 314 0.86 0.62 6.10
C LEU A 314 -0.01 1.70 6.78
N PRO A 315 0.10 3.01 6.47
CA PRO A 315 -0.83 4.01 6.99
C PRO A 315 -2.29 3.67 6.69
N GLY A 316 -2.61 3.19 5.47
CA GLY A 316 -3.98 2.80 5.12
C GLY A 316 -4.48 1.61 5.93
N LEU A 317 -3.61 0.62 6.17
CA LEU A 317 -3.93 -0.55 7.00
C LEU A 317 -4.12 -0.19 8.48
N VAL A 318 -3.48 0.87 8.96
CA VAL A 318 -3.60 1.40 10.33
C VAL A 318 -4.84 2.29 10.47
N GLU A 319 -4.96 3.32 9.62
CA GLU A 319 -6.03 4.31 9.66
C GLU A 319 -7.41 3.67 9.51
N ARG A 320 -7.53 2.58 8.71
CA ARG A 320 -8.82 1.87 8.61
C ARG A 320 -9.29 1.23 9.92
N THR A 321 -8.42 1.09 10.93
CA THR A 321 -8.77 0.59 12.27
C THR A 321 -8.90 1.69 13.31
N ARG A 322 -8.77 2.96 12.89
CA ARG A 322 -8.70 4.12 13.77
C ARG A 322 -9.91 4.20 14.70
N ASN A 323 -9.63 4.09 16.00
CA ASN A 323 -10.54 4.41 17.10
C ASN A 323 -9.99 5.53 18.00
N TRP A 324 -8.87 6.13 17.60
CA TRP A 324 -8.24 7.30 18.21
C TRP A 324 -8.43 8.54 17.33
N SER A 325 -8.07 9.70 17.87
CA SER A 325 -8.05 10.97 17.13
C SER A 325 -6.62 11.41 16.90
N HIS A 326 -6.36 12.08 15.77
CA HIS A 326 -5.11 12.81 15.56
C HIS A 326 -5.13 14.06 16.45
N ASN A 327 -4.04 14.31 17.19
CA ASN A 327 -3.91 15.45 18.09
C ASN A 327 -3.15 16.62 17.43
N ALA A 328 -3.02 17.74 18.14
CA ALA A 328 -2.34 18.93 17.64
C ALA A 328 -0.85 18.68 17.35
N GLU A 329 -0.23 17.74 18.06
CA GLU A 329 1.15 17.32 17.89
C GLU A 329 1.33 16.20 16.84
N CYS A 330 0.27 15.86 16.09
CA CYS A 330 0.32 14.80 15.10
C CYS A 330 1.34 15.12 14.01
N GLU A 331 2.28 14.21 13.80
CA GLU A 331 3.36 14.40 12.84
C GLU A 331 2.85 14.47 11.40
N TYR A 332 1.76 13.76 11.09
CA TYR A 332 1.11 13.87 9.78
C TYR A 332 0.59 15.28 9.51
N LEU A 333 0.01 15.93 10.54
CA LEU A 333 -0.51 17.29 10.44
C LEU A 333 0.63 18.31 10.40
N ALA A 334 1.65 18.13 11.25
CA ALA A 334 2.81 19.02 11.32
C ALA A 334 3.63 19.01 10.02
N GLU A 335 3.85 17.83 9.44
CA GLU A 335 4.64 17.68 8.21
C GLU A 335 3.80 17.76 6.92
N ARG A 336 2.47 17.89 7.05
CA ARG A 336 1.49 17.95 5.95
C ARG A 336 1.63 16.80 4.95
N ARG A 337 1.90 15.59 5.44
CA ARG A 337 2.12 14.41 4.60
C ARG A 337 1.83 13.09 5.31
N VAL A 338 1.39 12.11 4.52
CA VAL A 338 1.22 10.72 4.95
C VAL A 338 1.77 9.81 3.85
N GLN A 339 2.61 8.82 4.12
CA GLN A 339 3.38 8.50 5.33
C GLN A 339 4.48 9.52 5.68
N LEU A 340 5.07 9.40 6.88
CA LEU A 340 6.21 10.22 7.31
C LEU A 340 7.55 9.79 6.70
N SER A 341 7.75 8.54 6.30
CA SER A 341 8.98 8.20 5.58
C SER A 341 8.88 6.81 4.99
N VAL A 342 9.51 6.61 3.84
CA VAL A 342 9.78 5.27 3.31
C VAL A 342 11.24 4.85 3.49
N GLU A 343 12.07 5.74 4.04
CA GLU A 343 13.49 5.50 4.23
C GLU A 343 13.77 4.52 5.37
N LYS A 344 14.94 3.89 5.35
CA LYS A 344 15.36 2.96 6.39
C LYS A 344 15.56 3.70 7.72
N GLY A 345 15.10 3.11 8.82
CA GLY A 345 15.36 3.62 10.17
C GLY A 345 14.58 4.89 10.54
N GLN A 346 13.84 5.48 9.61
CA GLN A 346 13.07 6.69 9.81
C GLN A 346 11.65 6.41 10.31
N LYS A 347 11.03 7.43 10.92
CA LYS A 347 9.66 7.34 11.41
C LYS A 347 8.69 7.19 10.24
N LEU A 348 7.84 6.17 10.30
CA LEU A 348 6.90 5.82 9.24
C LEU A 348 5.48 6.35 9.52
N LEU A 349 5.00 6.12 10.73
CA LEU A 349 3.63 6.43 11.16
C LEU A 349 3.63 7.58 12.17
N CYS A 350 2.53 8.32 12.25
CA CYS A 350 2.31 9.25 13.36
C CYS A 350 2.20 8.47 14.69
N SER A 351 2.49 9.15 15.80
CA SER A 351 2.41 8.53 17.13
C SER A 351 1.01 8.55 17.75
N CYS A 352 0.01 9.16 17.10
CA CYS A 352 -1.34 9.30 17.65
C CYS A 352 -2.01 7.95 17.98
N GLY A 353 -1.68 6.89 17.23
CA GLY A 353 -2.20 5.54 17.44
C GLY A 353 -1.31 4.66 18.33
N ASP A 354 -0.15 5.14 18.79
CA ASP A 354 0.79 4.34 19.57
C ASP A 354 0.15 3.85 20.88
N GLY A 355 0.21 2.54 21.13
CA GLY A 355 -0.41 1.91 22.29
C GLY A 355 -1.92 1.76 22.22
N SER A 356 -2.58 2.23 21.15
CA SER A 356 -4.02 2.05 20.91
C SER A 356 -4.34 0.63 20.44
N ILE A 357 -4.14 -0.33 21.34
CA ILE A 357 -4.32 -1.77 21.12
C ILE A 357 -5.32 -2.30 22.18
N PRO A 358 -6.24 -3.23 21.84
CA PRO A 358 -7.12 -3.84 22.83
C PRO A 358 -6.38 -4.50 24.00
N SER A 359 -7.00 -4.56 25.18
CA SER A 359 -6.45 -5.28 26.32
C SER A 359 -6.35 -6.78 26.03
N GLY A 360 -5.21 -7.40 26.35
CA GLY A 360 -5.02 -8.84 26.11
C GLY A 360 -4.88 -9.21 24.63
N PHE A 361 -4.62 -8.25 23.75
CA PHE A 361 -4.53 -8.47 22.30
C PHE A 361 -3.49 -9.52 21.89
N VAL A 362 -2.32 -9.48 22.53
CA VAL A 362 -1.25 -10.46 22.36
C VAL A 362 -0.84 -10.97 23.74
N THR A 363 -1.08 -12.26 23.98
CA THR A 363 -0.81 -12.93 25.27
C THR A 363 0.34 -13.93 25.20
N SER A 364 0.63 -14.45 24.00
CA SER A 364 1.64 -15.49 23.78
C SER A 364 3.08 -14.99 23.78
N ILE A 365 3.30 -13.66 23.80
CA ILE A 365 4.64 -13.07 23.64
C ILE A 365 5.17 -12.57 25.00
N PRO A 366 6.28 -13.15 25.49
CA PRO A 366 6.92 -12.67 26.71
C PRO A 366 7.31 -11.20 26.61
N ASN A 367 7.15 -10.46 27.70
CA ASN A 367 7.46 -9.02 27.78
C ASN A 367 6.67 -8.11 26.79
N TRP A 368 5.57 -8.58 26.20
CA TRP A 368 4.74 -7.79 25.26
C TRP A 368 4.42 -6.38 25.77
N ARG A 369 4.07 -6.23 27.06
CA ARG A 369 3.77 -4.93 27.68
C ARG A 369 4.87 -3.88 27.52
N LYS A 370 6.15 -4.30 27.40
CA LYS A 370 7.28 -3.38 27.22
C LYS A 370 7.29 -2.74 25.83
N VAL A 371 6.69 -3.39 24.84
CA VAL A 371 6.68 -2.94 23.44
C VAL A 371 5.30 -2.51 22.94
N ALA A 372 4.21 -2.95 23.57
CA ALA A 372 2.85 -2.64 23.15
C ALA A 372 2.59 -1.13 22.99
N LYS A 373 3.21 -0.30 23.84
CA LYS A 373 3.13 1.18 23.78
C LYS A 373 3.77 1.82 22.54
N TYR A 374 4.55 1.06 21.77
CA TYR A 374 5.14 1.50 20.51
C TYR A 374 4.47 0.82 19.30
N THR A 375 3.37 0.13 19.53
CA THR A 375 2.62 -0.57 18.47
C THR A 375 1.29 0.10 18.22
N VAL A 376 0.82 0.03 16.98
CA VAL A 376 -0.50 0.51 16.57
C VAL A 376 -1.28 -0.63 15.91
N ARG A 377 -2.61 -0.64 16.07
CA ARG A 377 -3.48 -1.66 15.46
C ARG A 377 -3.54 -1.45 13.95
N ALA A 378 -3.58 -2.54 13.20
CA ALA A 378 -3.79 -2.55 11.76
C ALA A 378 -4.66 -3.73 11.34
N ALA A 379 -5.36 -3.54 10.22
CA ALA A 379 -6.20 -4.53 9.56
C ALA A 379 -5.56 -4.91 8.21
N ILE A 380 -4.83 -6.03 8.18
CA ILE A 380 -4.18 -6.50 6.95
C ILE A 380 -5.18 -7.40 6.20
N SER A 381 -5.63 -6.94 5.02
CA SER A 381 -6.57 -7.67 4.15
C SER A 381 -5.88 -8.16 2.88
N SER A 382 -6.50 -9.13 2.22
CA SER A 382 -6.16 -9.51 0.85
C SER A 382 -6.36 -8.34 -0.12
N CYS A 383 -5.44 -8.17 -1.08
CA CYS A 383 -5.51 -7.14 -2.12
C CYS A 383 -5.99 -7.77 -3.44
N PHE A 384 -7.30 -7.82 -3.65
CA PHE A 384 -7.89 -8.32 -4.88
C PHE A 384 -7.61 -7.38 -6.06
N SER A 385 -7.45 -7.97 -7.24
CA SER A 385 -7.40 -7.20 -8.46
C SER A 385 -8.78 -6.64 -8.81
N ALA A 386 -8.80 -5.55 -9.58
CA ALA A 386 -10.05 -4.91 -9.97
C ALA A 386 -10.72 -5.74 -11.08
N ALA A 387 -11.82 -6.42 -10.74
CA ALA A 387 -12.56 -7.30 -11.64
C ALA A 387 -12.98 -6.64 -12.97
N MET A 388 -13.12 -5.31 -13.00
CA MET A 388 -13.50 -4.56 -14.20
C MET A 388 -12.44 -4.58 -15.32
N PHE A 389 -11.18 -4.92 -15.01
CA PHE A 389 -10.07 -4.86 -15.96
C PHE A 389 -9.52 -6.24 -16.38
N GLU A 390 -9.84 -7.32 -15.65
CA GLU A 390 -9.04 -8.55 -15.73
C GLU A 390 -9.82 -9.84 -16.03
N GLY A 391 -11.06 -9.76 -16.50
CA GLY A 391 -11.74 -10.92 -17.12
C GLY A 391 -12.07 -12.11 -16.18
N GLY A 392 -11.87 -11.96 -14.87
CA GLY A 392 -12.14 -13.02 -13.90
C GLY A 392 -11.10 -14.14 -13.92
N SER A 393 -11.22 -15.09 -12.99
CA SER A 393 -10.30 -16.23 -12.85
C SER A 393 -11.08 -17.53 -12.95
N ASP A 394 -10.54 -18.53 -13.65
CA ASP A 394 -11.11 -19.87 -13.67
C ASP A 394 -10.92 -20.56 -12.31
N SER A 395 -12.01 -21.04 -11.70
CA SER A 395 -11.99 -21.69 -10.39
C SER A 395 -11.17 -22.97 -10.38
N ASP A 396 -11.21 -23.75 -11.47
CA ASP A 396 -10.51 -25.04 -11.54
C ASP A 396 -8.99 -24.84 -11.60
N GLU A 397 -8.57 -23.77 -12.26
CA GLU A 397 -7.17 -23.35 -12.32
C GLU A 397 -6.66 -22.92 -10.94
N LEU A 398 -7.47 -22.16 -10.18
CA LEU A 398 -7.13 -21.71 -8.82
C LEU A 398 -7.00 -22.88 -7.84
N GLU A 399 -7.89 -23.88 -7.90
CA GLU A 399 -7.80 -25.07 -7.05
C GLU A 399 -6.56 -25.92 -7.39
N LYS A 400 -6.25 -26.05 -8.67
CA LYS A 400 -5.03 -26.73 -9.12
C LYS A 400 -3.79 -26.01 -8.60
N GLU A 401 -3.73 -24.69 -8.73
CA GLU A 401 -2.60 -23.88 -8.25
C GLU A 401 -2.43 -23.98 -6.73
N ALA A 402 -3.52 -23.91 -5.95
CA ALA A 402 -3.47 -24.07 -4.50
C ALA A 402 -2.84 -25.41 -4.09
N ARG A 403 -3.18 -26.50 -4.79
CA ARG A 403 -2.57 -27.83 -4.59
C ARG A 403 -1.08 -27.84 -4.97
N GLU A 404 -0.72 -27.24 -6.10
CA GLU A 404 0.67 -27.18 -6.55
C GLU A 404 1.56 -26.34 -5.64
N ASN A 405 1.09 -25.17 -5.19
CA ASN A 405 1.82 -24.30 -4.27
C ASN A 405 2.09 -25.01 -2.93
N LYS A 406 1.12 -25.79 -2.44
CA LYS A 406 1.30 -26.65 -1.25
C LYS A 406 2.41 -27.70 -1.45
N ALA A 407 2.60 -28.19 -2.67
CA ALA A 407 3.62 -29.19 -3.01
C ALA A 407 4.99 -28.57 -3.41
N LYS A 408 5.03 -27.28 -3.78
CA LYS A 408 6.23 -26.55 -4.18
C LYS A 408 6.82 -25.69 -3.06
N ALA A 409 6.11 -25.45 -1.96
CA ALA A 409 6.60 -24.62 -0.86
C ALA A 409 7.65 -25.30 0.04
N CYS A 410 8.57 -24.50 0.58
CA CYS A 410 9.45 -24.90 1.67
C CYS A 410 8.62 -25.24 2.91
N LEU A 411 8.76 -26.45 3.43
CA LEU A 411 8.01 -26.92 4.60
C LEU A 411 8.28 -26.12 5.88
N SER A 412 9.36 -25.36 5.96
CA SER A 412 9.67 -24.52 7.12
C SER A 412 9.31 -23.05 6.96
N CYS A 413 9.43 -22.48 5.75
CA CYS A 413 9.30 -21.04 5.53
C CYS A 413 8.32 -20.66 4.41
N GLY A 414 7.60 -21.63 3.82
CA GLY A 414 6.49 -21.43 2.89
C GLY A 414 6.86 -20.98 1.48
N ARG A 415 8.11 -20.59 1.21
CA ARG A 415 8.52 -20.07 -0.10
C ARG A 415 8.74 -21.16 -1.13
N ASP A 416 8.48 -20.83 -2.39
CA ASP A 416 8.57 -21.70 -3.57
C ASP A 416 9.87 -21.53 -4.38
N THR A 417 10.67 -20.48 -4.16
CA THR A 417 11.92 -20.18 -4.92
C THR A 417 13.08 -19.70 -4.04
N ALA A 418 14.33 -20.14 -4.31
CA ALA A 418 15.52 -19.66 -3.58
C ALA A 418 16.11 -18.35 -4.14
N VAL A 419 16.78 -17.55 -3.29
CA VAL A 419 17.27 -16.17 -3.50
C VAL A 419 18.28 -16.04 -4.65
N ASN A 420 18.84 -17.17 -5.09
CA ASN A 420 19.84 -17.30 -6.15
C ASN A 420 19.29 -18.02 -7.40
N GLY A 421 17.97 -18.23 -7.50
CA GLY A 421 17.37 -19.01 -8.59
C GLY A 421 17.64 -20.52 -8.53
N SER A 422 18.34 -21.02 -7.49
CA SER A 422 18.45 -22.47 -7.29
C SER A 422 17.14 -23.03 -6.72
N GLY A 423 16.73 -24.21 -7.18
CA GLY A 423 15.53 -24.87 -6.66
C GLY A 423 15.63 -25.20 -5.16
N LEU A 424 14.50 -25.52 -4.54
CA LEU A 424 14.45 -25.99 -3.15
C LEU A 424 15.25 -27.29 -2.98
N LEU A 425 15.92 -27.43 -1.84
CA LEU A 425 16.59 -28.65 -1.44
C LEU A 425 15.56 -29.70 -1.04
N ASN A 426 15.55 -30.82 -1.74
CA ASN A 426 14.76 -31.98 -1.35
C ASN A 426 15.39 -32.66 -0.13
N CYS A 427 14.55 -33.21 0.75
CA CYS A 427 14.99 -34.06 1.83
C CYS A 427 15.68 -35.30 1.26
N ALA A 428 16.95 -35.51 1.62
CA ALA A 428 17.78 -36.57 1.07
C ALA A 428 17.17 -37.98 1.22
N ARG A 429 16.32 -38.20 2.24
CA ARG A 429 15.70 -39.50 2.53
C ARG A 429 14.40 -39.74 1.75
N CYS A 430 13.43 -38.84 1.89
CA CYS A 430 12.10 -39.05 1.31
C CYS A 430 11.92 -38.40 -0.06
N GLN A 431 12.79 -37.48 -0.45
CA GLN A 431 12.71 -36.67 -1.67
C GLN A 431 11.41 -35.84 -1.84
N GLN A 432 10.44 -35.98 -0.94
CA GLN A 432 9.14 -35.30 -0.99
C GLN A 432 9.15 -33.98 -0.23
N ALA A 433 9.86 -33.89 0.89
CA ALA A 433 9.95 -32.66 1.67
C ALA A 433 10.93 -31.68 1.03
N LYS A 434 10.50 -30.43 0.82
CA LYS A 434 11.30 -29.36 0.22
C LYS A 434 11.69 -28.33 1.26
N HIS A 435 12.95 -27.91 1.24
CA HIS A 435 13.50 -26.92 2.15
C HIS A 435 14.38 -25.91 1.41
N TYR A 436 14.39 -24.68 1.90
CA TYR A 436 15.17 -23.62 1.30
C TYR A 436 16.66 -23.72 1.63
N PHE A 437 16.97 -23.99 2.90
CA PHE A 437 18.33 -24.16 3.42
C PHE A 437 18.38 -25.31 4.42
N ARG A 438 19.59 -25.74 4.77
CA ARG A 438 19.81 -26.67 5.89
C ARG A 438 19.22 -26.14 7.21
N GLU A 439 19.16 -24.82 7.44
CA GLU A 439 18.47 -24.31 8.66
C GLU A 439 16.95 -24.54 8.62
N CYS A 440 16.31 -24.35 7.46
CA CYS A 440 14.88 -24.65 7.28
C CYS A 440 14.61 -26.14 7.49
N GLN A 441 15.46 -27.01 6.94
CA GLN A 441 15.36 -28.45 7.17
C GLN A 441 15.55 -28.80 8.65
N ARG A 442 16.54 -28.22 9.34
CA ARG A 442 16.78 -28.45 10.79
C ARG A 442 15.59 -28.01 11.65
N THR A 443 14.96 -26.91 11.28
CA THR A 443 13.79 -26.35 11.98
C THR A 443 12.58 -27.27 11.85
N ASP A 444 12.34 -27.79 10.64
CA ASP A 444 11.23 -28.72 10.37
C ASP A 444 11.52 -30.18 10.80
N TRP A 445 12.79 -30.58 10.90
CA TRP A 445 13.21 -31.98 11.10
C TRP A 445 12.51 -32.68 12.27
N LYS A 446 12.25 -31.96 13.37
CA LYS A 446 11.54 -32.53 14.54
C LYS A 446 10.14 -33.04 14.19
N LYS A 447 9.43 -32.37 13.29
CA LYS A 447 8.10 -32.75 12.81
C LYS A 447 8.22 -33.71 11.63
N HIS A 448 9.05 -33.37 10.65
CA HIS A 448 9.19 -34.16 9.43
C HIS A 448 9.71 -35.58 9.68
N LYS A 449 10.62 -35.79 10.64
CA LYS A 449 11.21 -37.12 10.92
C LYS A 449 10.16 -38.20 11.18
N VAL A 450 9.01 -37.85 11.76
CA VAL A 450 7.93 -38.79 12.09
C VAL A 450 7.22 -39.31 10.83
N ILE A 451 7.14 -38.48 9.79
CA ILE A 451 6.47 -38.79 8.52
C ILE A 451 7.45 -39.09 7.38
N CYS A 452 8.76 -38.91 7.60
CA CYS A 452 9.82 -39.10 6.62
C CYS A 452 10.06 -40.59 6.34
N ARG A 453 9.55 -41.07 5.20
CA ARG A 453 9.78 -42.44 4.70
C ARG A 453 10.79 -42.41 3.55
N ALA A 454 11.67 -43.39 3.48
CA ALA A 454 12.59 -43.51 2.34
C ALA A 454 11.76 -43.67 1.06
N ASN A 455 12.14 -42.94 0.02
CA ASN A 455 11.45 -43.00 -1.27
C ASN A 455 11.81 -44.28 -2.02
#